data_AF-A0A6L9TYV5-F1
#
_entry.id   AF-A0A6L9TYV5-F1
#
_cell.length_a   1.000
_cell.length_b   1.000
_cell.length_c   1.000
_cell.angle_alpha   90.00
_cell.angle_beta   90.00
_cell.angle_gamma   90.00
#
_symmetry.space_group_name_H-M   'P 1'
#
loop_
_entity.id
_entity.type
_entity.pdbx_description
1 polymer ?
#
loop_
_entity_poly.entity_id
_entity_poly.type
_entity_poly.pdbx_seq_one_letter_code
_entity_poly.pdbx_strand_id
1 'polypeptide(L)'
;MKHLMMAGSILLAAAPGEAIPTMADVPDLAKAAVARRIDVPASAIHILSARPSERMPGFVVCGRVEDSTGNEGDDTGGGQRFFVVIPGDFAILDQDGKALVDTYWSANHCG
;
A
#
# COMPACT_ATOMS: atom_id res chain seq x y z
N MET A 1 58.18 8.15 -20.89
CA MET A 1 56.72 8.42 -20.94
C MET A 1 55.96 7.12 -20.77
N LYS A 2 55.20 6.95 -19.69
CA LYS A 2 54.15 5.93 -19.54
C LYS A 2 53.41 6.20 -18.22
N HIS A 3 52.43 7.10 -18.27
CA HIS A 3 51.47 7.29 -17.18
C HIS A 3 50.44 6.17 -17.28
N LEU A 4 50.47 5.21 -16.36
CA LEU A 4 49.38 4.26 -16.16
C LEU A 4 48.22 5.01 -15.51
N MET A 5 47.18 5.28 -16.28
CA MET A 5 45.89 5.76 -15.78
C MET A 5 45.16 4.57 -15.15
N MET A 6 45.13 4.51 -13.81
CA MET A 6 44.22 3.62 -13.09
C MET A 6 42.84 4.25 -13.11
N ALA A 7 42.00 3.83 -14.05
CA ALA A 7 40.58 4.13 -14.06
C ALA A 7 39.91 3.31 -12.95
N GLY A 8 39.73 3.93 -11.77
CA GLY A 8 38.95 3.36 -10.68
C GLY A 8 37.49 3.23 -11.10
N SER A 9 37.06 2.02 -11.41
CA SER A 9 35.66 1.67 -11.65
C SER A 9 34.88 1.92 -10.37
N ILE A 10 34.12 3.01 -10.33
CA ILE A 10 33.14 3.27 -9.26
C ILE A 10 32.03 2.25 -9.46
N LEU A 11 32.10 1.14 -8.72
CA LEU A 11 30.97 0.24 -8.55
C LEU A 11 29.90 1.03 -7.79
N LEU A 12 28.88 1.51 -8.50
CA LEU A 12 27.64 1.96 -7.87
C LEU A 12 27.02 0.73 -7.20
N ALA A 13 27.27 0.58 -5.89
CA ALA A 13 26.56 -0.37 -5.06
C ALA A 13 25.08 0.03 -5.09
N ALA A 14 24.26 -0.75 -5.80
CA ALA A 14 22.82 -0.70 -5.61
C ALA A 14 22.56 -0.95 -4.13
N ALA A 15 21.92 0.02 -3.46
CA ALA A 15 21.42 -0.16 -2.11
C ALA A 15 20.59 -1.47 -2.06
N PRO A 16 20.59 -2.21 -0.93
CA PRO A 16 19.97 -3.52 -0.86
C PRO A 16 18.51 -3.40 -1.29
N GLY A 17 18.20 -3.91 -2.48
CA GLY A 17 16.86 -3.93 -3.01
C GLY A 17 16.06 -4.90 -2.16
N GLU A 18 15.13 -4.36 -1.36
CA GLU A 18 14.06 -5.17 -0.81
C GLU A 18 13.44 -5.96 -1.98
N ALA A 19 13.28 -7.26 -1.76
CA ALA A 19 12.74 -8.14 -2.77
C ALA A 19 11.43 -7.54 -3.30
N ILE A 20 11.29 -7.45 -4.62
CA ILE A 20 10.04 -6.96 -5.23
C ILE A 20 8.91 -7.81 -4.65
N PRO A 21 7.95 -7.21 -3.92
CA PRO A 21 6.88 -7.98 -3.30
C PRO A 21 6.17 -8.85 -4.32
N THR A 22 5.86 -10.07 -3.93
CA THR A 22 5.02 -10.94 -4.75
C THR A 22 3.57 -10.79 -4.31
N MET A 23 2.62 -11.27 -5.13
CA MET A 23 1.19 -11.27 -4.78
C MET A 23 0.89 -11.95 -3.43
N ALA A 24 1.73 -12.89 -3.00
CA ALA A 24 1.59 -13.57 -1.72
C ALA A 24 1.92 -12.66 -0.52
N ASP A 25 2.82 -11.70 -0.70
CA ASP A 25 3.26 -10.77 0.35
C ASP A 25 2.33 -9.55 0.48
N VAL A 26 1.57 -9.26 -0.59
CA VAL A 26 0.70 -8.08 -0.70
C VAL A 26 -0.29 -7.94 0.47
N PRO A 27 -0.99 -9.00 0.93
CA PRO A 27 -1.92 -8.87 2.05
C PRO A 27 -1.24 -8.43 3.35
N ASP A 28 -0.08 -9.01 3.67
CA ASP A 28 0.62 -8.73 4.93
C ASP A 28 1.26 -7.33 4.90
N LEU A 29 1.84 -6.96 3.75
CA LEU A 29 2.37 -5.61 3.55
C LEU A 29 1.27 -4.54 3.61
N ALA A 30 0.08 -4.82 3.06
CA ALA A 30 -1.05 -3.89 3.13
C ALA A 30 -1.54 -3.71 4.57
N LYS A 31 -1.67 -4.80 5.33
CA LYS A 31 -2.03 -4.74 6.74
C LYS A 31 -0.98 -3.97 7.54
N ALA A 32 0.31 -4.19 7.29
CA ALA A 32 1.38 -3.45 7.93
C ALA A 32 1.32 -1.95 7.60
N ALA A 33 1.07 -1.58 6.35
CA ALA A 33 0.94 -0.19 5.94
C ALA A 33 -0.23 0.53 6.62
N VAL A 34 -1.38 -0.13 6.72
CA VAL A 34 -2.57 0.40 7.40
C VAL A 34 -2.34 0.47 8.92
N ALA A 35 -1.83 -0.60 9.55
CA ALA A 35 -1.58 -0.63 10.99
C ALA A 35 -0.63 0.50 11.45
N ARG A 36 0.37 0.86 10.63
CA ARG A 36 1.28 1.98 10.92
C ARG A 36 0.60 3.36 10.91
N ARG A 37 -0.52 3.55 10.20
CA ARG A 37 -1.22 4.85 10.12
C ARG A 37 -2.25 5.05 11.21
N ILE A 38 -2.94 3.99 11.61
CA ILE A 38 -4.14 4.10 12.47
C ILE A 38 -4.04 3.33 13.79
N ASP A 39 -2.88 2.73 14.09
CA ASP A 39 -2.61 2.01 15.34
C ASP A 39 -3.69 0.97 15.70
N VAL A 40 -4.23 0.29 14.68
CA VAL A 40 -5.23 -0.79 14.84
C VAL A 40 -4.56 -2.15 14.78
N PRO A 41 -5.09 -3.16 15.49
CA PRO A 41 -4.62 -4.52 15.33
C PRO A 41 -4.89 -5.02 13.91
N ALA A 42 -3.96 -5.79 13.35
CA ALA A 42 -4.10 -6.36 12.01
C ALA A 42 -5.34 -7.26 11.84
N SER A 43 -5.93 -7.73 12.94
CA SER A 43 -7.19 -8.48 12.95
C SER A 43 -8.42 -7.64 12.59
N ALA A 44 -8.39 -6.32 12.81
CA ALA A 44 -9.46 -5.40 12.45
C ALA A 44 -9.39 -4.98 10.97
N ILE A 45 -8.35 -5.40 10.23
CA ILE A 45 -8.10 -5.01 8.84
C ILE A 45 -8.56 -6.14 7.93
N HIS A 46 -9.64 -5.88 7.19
CA HIS A 46 -10.26 -6.80 6.24
C HIS A 46 -9.92 -6.40 4.82
N ILE A 47 -9.20 -7.27 4.11
CA ILE A 47 -8.88 -7.08 2.69
C ILE A 47 -10.04 -7.62 1.86
N LEU A 48 -10.61 -6.78 1.00
CA LEU A 48 -11.67 -7.16 0.07
C LEU A 48 -11.10 -7.60 -1.28
N SER A 49 -10.06 -6.93 -1.75
CA SER A 49 -9.45 -7.20 -3.05
C SER A 49 -7.97 -6.81 -3.03
N ALA A 50 -7.13 -7.65 -3.64
CA ALA A 50 -5.72 -7.37 -3.90
C ALA A 50 -5.40 -7.81 -5.33
N ARG A 51 -4.89 -6.91 -6.16
CA ARG A 51 -4.64 -7.17 -7.60
C ARG A 51 -3.42 -6.40 -8.11
N PRO A 52 -2.77 -6.86 -9.18
CA PRO A 52 -1.80 -6.02 -9.90
C PRO A 52 -2.47 -4.73 -10.37
N SER A 53 -1.78 -3.60 -10.22
CA SER A 53 -2.29 -2.33 -10.71
C SER A 53 -1.98 -2.19 -12.20
N GLU A 54 -2.97 -1.78 -12.97
CA GLU A 54 -2.80 -1.47 -14.40
C GLU A 54 -2.27 -0.05 -14.63
N ARG A 55 -2.35 0.81 -13.60
CA ARG A 55 -2.02 2.23 -13.68
C ARG A 55 -0.75 2.62 -12.94
N MET A 56 -0.40 1.87 -11.88
CA MET A 56 0.77 2.12 -11.04
C MET A 56 1.66 0.87 -11.01
N PRO A 57 2.98 1.00 -10.84
CA PRO A 57 3.84 -0.16 -10.63
C PRO A 57 3.46 -0.91 -9.34
N GLY A 58 3.22 -2.21 -9.44
CA GLY A 58 2.97 -3.10 -8.31
C GLY A 58 1.50 -3.50 -8.13
N PHE A 59 0.98 -3.44 -6.91
CA PHE A 59 -0.32 -4.00 -6.53
C PHE A 59 -1.20 -2.97 -5.83
N VAL A 60 -2.49 -3.04 -6.10
CA VAL A 60 -3.53 -2.27 -5.41
C VAL A 60 -4.30 -3.18 -4.47
N VAL A 61 -4.48 -2.70 -3.25
CA VAL A 61 -5.22 -3.41 -2.20
C VAL A 61 -6.32 -2.50 -1.68
N CYS A 62 -7.54 -3.02 -1.68
CA CYS A 62 -8.71 -2.38 -1.13
C CYS A 62 -9.25 -3.19 0.03
N GLY A 63 -9.65 -2.49 1.08
CA GLY A 63 -10.20 -3.14 2.25
C GLY A 63 -10.96 -2.19 3.16
N ARG A 64 -11.35 -2.72 4.31
CA ARG A 64 -12.01 -2.01 5.39
C ARG A 64 -11.31 -2.28 6.70
N VAL A 65 -11.31 -1.29 7.56
CA VAL A 65 -10.90 -1.40 8.95
C VAL A 65 -12.15 -1.30 9.80
N GLU A 66 -12.39 -2.30 10.64
CA GLU A 66 -13.41 -2.19 11.67
C GLU A 66 -12.95 -1.16 12.70
N ASP A 67 -13.69 -0.06 12.79
CA ASP A 67 -13.45 0.92 13.84
C ASP A 67 -14.15 0.46 15.11
N SER A 68 -13.39 0.33 16.21
CA SER A 68 -13.96 0.03 17.53
C SER A 68 -14.85 1.17 18.04
N THR A 69 -14.80 2.34 17.39
CA THR A 69 -15.56 3.54 17.77
C THR A 69 -16.80 3.80 16.91
N GLY A 70 -17.46 2.76 16.38
CA GLY A 70 -18.90 2.82 16.03
C GLY A 70 -19.39 4.07 15.28
N ASN A 71 -18.59 4.63 14.37
CA ASN A 71 -19.02 5.79 13.61
C ASN A 71 -19.81 5.29 12.39
N GLU A 72 -21.08 4.97 12.65
CA GLU A 72 -22.11 4.55 11.69
C GLU A 72 -22.52 5.72 10.78
N GLY A 73 -21.55 6.30 10.07
CA GLY A 73 -21.77 7.35 9.09
C GLY A 73 -21.60 6.81 7.67
N ASP A 74 -22.74 6.42 7.06
CA ASP A 74 -22.94 6.21 5.61
C ASP A 74 -22.91 4.75 5.11
N ASP A 75 -24.04 4.08 5.28
CA ASP A 75 -24.72 3.13 4.37
C ASP A 75 -23.88 2.19 3.48
N THR A 76 -23.05 1.32 4.08
CA THR A 76 -22.89 -0.12 3.73
C THR A 76 -21.77 -0.73 4.59
N GLY A 77 -22.07 -1.05 5.85
CA GLY A 77 -21.21 -1.89 6.71
C GLY A 77 -20.02 -1.17 7.36
N GLY A 78 -20.32 -0.31 8.34
CA GLY A 78 -19.66 -0.15 9.65
C GLY A 78 -18.14 0.07 9.80
N GLY A 79 -17.34 0.08 8.73
CA GLY A 79 -15.88 0.18 8.82
C GLY A 79 -15.28 1.24 7.91
N GLN A 80 -14.14 1.79 8.31
CA GLN A 80 -13.37 2.76 7.53
C GLN A 80 -12.75 2.07 6.31
N ARG A 81 -12.98 2.58 5.09
CA ARG A 81 -12.35 2.03 3.89
C ARG A 81 -10.90 2.48 3.80
N PHE A 82 -10.07 1.60 3.25
CA PHE A 82 -8.69 1.91 2.94
C PHE A 82 -8.28 1.44 1.55
N PHE A 83 -7.26 2.10 1.01
CA PHE A 83 -6.61 1.79 -0.25
C PHE A 83 -5.09 1.84 -0.08
N VAL A 84 -4.38 0.79 -0.49
CA VAL A 84 -2.91 0.72 -0.44
C VAL A 84 -2.36 0.40 -1.83
N VAL A 85 -1.22 1.00 -2.18
CA VAL A 85 -0.46 0.67 -3.39
C VAL A 85 0.89 0.11 -2.97
N ILE A 86 1.21 -1.14 -3.30
CA ILE A 86 2.45 -1.84 -2.94
C ILE A 86 3.35 -1.94 -4.18
N PRO A 87 4.67 -1.72 -4.12
CA PRO A 87 5.54 -1.59 -2.93
C PRO A 87 5.50 -0.22 -2.22
N GLY A 88 4.52 0.64 -2.48
CA GLY A 88 4.34 1.84 -1.69
C GLY A 88 3.87 1.53 -0.25
N ASP A 89 4.40 2.28 0.70
CA ASP A 89 3.94 2.26 2.09
C ASP A 89 2.74 3.19 2.32
N PHE A 90 2.07 3.59 1.25
CA PHE A 90 1.01 4.60 1.30
C PHE A 90 -0.36 3.93 1.40
N ALA A 91 -0.97 4.05 2.58
CA ALA A 91 -2.37 3.72 2.81
C ALA A 91 -3.20 5.01 2.87
N ILE A 92 -4.24 5.09 2.05
CA ILE A 92 -5.26 6.14 2.05
C ILE A 92 -6.46 5.60 2.80
N LEU A 93 -6.93 6.33 3.80
CA LEU A 93 -8.14 5.99 4.55
C LEU A 93 -9.24 7.04 4.34
N ASP A 94 -10.49 6.72 4.66
CA ASP A 94 -11.59 7.69 4.51
C ASP A 94 -11.32 9.00 5.28
N GLN A 95 -10.59 8.95 6.41
CA GLN A 95 -10.20 10.14 7.18
C GLN A 95 -9.21 11.07 6.44
N ASP A 96 -8.45 10.54 5.49
CA ASP A 96 -7.50 11.32 4.69
C ASP A 96 -8.22 12.10 3.58
N GLY A 97 -9.47 11.74 3.30
CA GLY A 97 -10.34 12.39 2.34
C GLY A 97 -11.22 11.37 1.61
N LYS A 98 -12.50 11.31 1.99
CA LYS A 98 -13.50 10.40 1.39
C LYS A 98 -13.52 10.45 -0.15
N ALA A 99 -13.40 11.66 -0.74
CA ALA A 99 -13.36 11.83 -2.19
C ALA A 99 -12.13 11.18 -2.86
N LEU A 100 -10.99 11.12 -2.16
CA LEU A 100 -9.78 10.47 -2.66
C LEU A 100 -9.95 8.96 -2.66
N VAL A 101 -10.46 8.41 -1.54
CA VAL A 101 -10.80 6.98 -1.45
C VAL A 101 -11.83 6.60 -2.50
N ASP A 102 -12.92 7.36 -2.67
CA ASP A 102 -13.94 7.08 -3.69
C ASP A 102 -13.38 7.06 -5.12
N THR A 103 -12.46 7.99 -5.42
CA THR A 103 -11.78 8.05 -6.72
C THR A 103 -10.94 6.79 -6.96
N TYR A 104 -10.10 6.39 -5.99
CA TYR A 104 -9.28 5.19 -6.13
C TYR A 104 -10.09 3.90 -6.06
N TRP A 105 -11.15 3.87 -5.26
CA TRP A 105 -12.04 2.74 -5.08
C TRP A 105 -12.79 2.41 -6.36
N SER A 106 -13.39 3.43 -7.01
CA SER A 106 -14.07 3.28 -8.29
C SER A 106 -13.07 2.96 -9.42
N ALA A 107 -11.92 3.64 -9.45
CA ALA A 107 -10.88 3.45 -10.45
C ALA A 107 -10.23 2.06 -10.43
N ASN A 108 -10.22 1.38 -9.30
CA ASN A 108 -9.62 0.05 -9.14
C ASN A 108 -10.67 -1.05 -8.95
N HIS A 109 -11.94 -0.77 -9.22
CA HIS A 109 -13.05 -1.72 -9.16
C HIS A 109 -13.12 -2.48 -7.84
N CYS A 110 -13.03 -1.75 -6.73
CA CYS A 110 -12.99 -2.32 -5.38
C CYS A 110 -14.38 -2.67 -4.80
N GLY A 111 -15.40 -2.78 -5.65
CA GLY A 111 -16.79 -3.10 -5.30
C GLY A 111 -17.36 -4.19 -6.18
#